data_AF-A0A4Y9L0E6-F1
#
_entry.id   AF-A0A4Y9L0E6-F1
#
_cell.length_a   1.000
_cell.length_b   1.000
_cell.length_c   1.000
_cell.angle_alpha   90.00
_cell.angle_beta   90.00
_cell.angle_gamma   90.00
#
_symmetry.space_group_name_H-M   'P 1'
#
loop_
_entity.id
_entity.type
_entity.pdbx_description
1 polymer ?
#
loop_
_entity_poly.entity_id
_entity_poly.type
_entity_poly.pdbx_seq_one_letter_code
_entity_poly.pdbx_strand_id
1 'polypeptide(L)'
;MMSANLDDLSAAVRYALETTRATTVCPFHGEVIIRVGDDAAESHAYERAKRILKSDGMPFEADALRDEIGQQLAGAADGRCPKCDRAEPAG
;
A
#
# COMPACT_ATOMS: atom_id res chain seq x y z
N MET A 1 -17.00 -5.16 -17.77
CA MET A 1 -16.33 -3.83 -17.75
C MET A 1 -16.59 -3.18 -16.38
N MET A 2 -16.11 -3.81 -15.30
CA MET A 2 -16.23 -3.34 -13.90
C MET A 2 -14.91 -3.48 -13.12
N SER A 3 -13.83 -3.91 -13.79
CA SER A 3 -12.50 -4.11 -13.21
C SER A 3 -11.65 -2.84 -13.22
N ALA A 4 -11.79 -1.98 -14.23
CA ALA A 4 -10.97 -0.77 -14.36
C ALA A 4 -11.01 0.13 -13.11
N ASN A 5 -12.20 0.38 -12.54
CA ASN A 5 -12.32 1.23 -11.35
C ASN A 5 -11.67 0.61 -10.09
N LEU A 6 -11.65 -0.71 -9.96
CA LEU A 6 -11.02 -1.39 -8.83
C LEU A 6 -9.50 -1.45 -9.00
N ASP A 7 -9.04 -1.71 -10.22
CA ASP A 7 -7.61 -1.71 -10.56
C ASP A 7 -7.00 -0.32 -10.37
N ASP A 8 -7.72 0.73 -10.77
CA ASP A 8 -7.30 2.12 -10.61
C ASP A 8 -7.31 2.56 -9.13
N LEU A 9 -8.31 2.15 -8.35
CA LEU A 9 -8.35 2.37 -6.90
C LEU A 9 -7.15 1.69 -6.21
N SER A 10 -6.91 0.42 -6.51
CA SER A 10 -5.82 -0.36 -5.93
C SER A 10 -4.45 0.23 -6.31
N ALA A 11 -4.30 0.67 -7.56
CA ALA A 11 -3.09 1.33 -8.03
C ALA A 11 -2.85 2.67 -7.33
N ALA A 12 -3.89 3.49 -7.16
CA ALA A 12 -3.80 4.77 -6.45
C ALA A 12 -3.42 4.57 -4.97
N VAL A 13 -4.01 3.58 -4.30
CA VAL A 13 -3.69 3.23 -2.91
C VAL A 13 -2.26 2.75 -2.77
N ARG A 14 -1.82 1.82 -3.62
CA ARG A 14 -0.45 1.31 -3.61
C ARG A 14 0.56 2.44 -3.78
N TYR A 15 0.34 3.29 -4.79
CA TYR A 15 1.20 4.44 -5.06
C TYR A 15 1.23 5.41 -3.87
N ALA A 16 0.09 5.66 -3.24
CA ALA A 16 0.02 6.53 -2.07
C ALA A 16 0.81 5.96 -0.88
N LEU A 17 0.63 4.67 -0.57
CA LEU A 17 1.32 4.00 0.53
C LEU A 17 2.85 4.00 0.34
N GLU A 18 3.33 3.74 -0.88
CA GLU A 18 4.76 3.75 -1.20
C GLU A 18 5.35 5.16 -1.08
N THR A 19 4.66 6.16 -1.61
CA THR A 19 5.19 7.54 -1.67
C THR A 19 5.10 8.28 -0.33
N THR A 20 4.23 7.87 0.59
CA THR A 20 4.22 8.38 1.98
C THR A 20 5.09 7.56 2.93
N ARG A 21 5.76 6.51 2.44
CA ARG A 21 6.52 5.55 3.25
C ARG A 21 5.67 4.86 4.33
N ALA A 22 4.38 4.67 4.08
CA ALA A 22 3.58 3.74 4.87
C ALA A 22 4.03 2.30 4.58
N THR A 23 4.33 2.02 3.31
CA THR A 23 4.92 0.76 2.87
C THR A 23 6.16 0.99 2.01
N THR A 24 6.92 -0.08 1.80
CA THR A 24 8.02 -0.14 0.84
C THR A 24 8.12 -1.54 0.24
N VAL A 25 8.72 -1.64 -0.94
CA VAL A 25 9.04 -2.93 -1.57
C VAL A 25 10.39 -3.41 -1.03
N CYS A 26 10.52 -4.70 -0.71
CA CYS A 26 11.81 -5.27 -0.35
C CYS A 26 12.79 -5.13 -1.54
N PRO A 27 14.00 -4.58 -1.34
CA PRO A 27 14.96 -4.38 -2.43
C PRO A 27 15.49 -5.68 -3.04
N PHE A 28 15.34 -6.81 -2.34
CA PHE A 28 15.80 -8.13 -2.78
C PHE A 28 14.65 -9.05 -3.24
N HIS A 29 13.42 -8.73 -2.85
CA HIS A 29 12.23 -9.55 -3.13
C HIS A 29 11.11 -8.61 -3.59
N GLY A 30 11.09 -8.27 -4.89
CA GLY A 30 10.19 -7.26 -5.46
C GLY A 30 8.70 -7.53 -5.30
N GLU A 31 8.34 -8.76 -4.95
CA GLU A 31 6.99 -9.21 -4.63
C GLU A 31 6.60 -9.02 -3.15
N VAL A 32 7.54 -8.66 -2.28
CA VAL A 32 7.30 -8.47 -0.84
C VAL A 32 7.14 -7.00 -0.53
N ILE A 33 5.92 -6.62 -0.13
CA ILE A 33 5.62 -5.31 0.46
C ILE A 33 5.85 -5.38 1.97
N ILE A 34 6.46 -4.35 2.53
CA ILE A 34 6.78 -4.21 3.94
C ILE A 34 6.11 -2.95 4.46
N ARG A 35 5.32 -3.07 5.53
CA ARG A 35 4.77 -1.95 6.29
C ARG A 35 5.88 -1.39 7.18
N VAL A 36 6.25 -0.12 6.95
CA VAL A 36 7.38 0.55 7.62
C VAL A 36 6.98 1.88 8.25
N GLY A 37 5.85 2.45 7.87
CA GLY A 37 5.33 3.68 8.45
C GLY A 37 4.50 3.44 9.70
N ASP A 38 4.26 4.52 10.42
CA ASP A 38 3.32 4.59 11.55
C ASP A 38 1.91 5.01 11.08
N ASP A 39 0.98 5.13 12.03
CA ASP A 39 -0.39 5.57 11.78
C ASP A 39 -0.46 6.93 11.07
N ALA A 40 0.55 7.80 11.25
CA ALA A 40 0.61 9.10 10.60
C ALA A 40 0.97 8.95 9.10
N ALA A 41 1.91 8.06 8.77
CA ALA A 41 2.24 7.74 7.37
C ALA A 41 1.03 7.13 6.63
N GLU A 42 0.23 6.30 7.30
CA GLU A 42 -0.98 5.69 6.76
C GLU A 42 -2.11 6.71 6.57
N SER A 43 -2.33 7.57 7.56
CA SER A 43 -3.28 8.69 7.44
C SER A 43 -2.91 9.61 6.28
N HIS A 44 -1.61 9.85 6.08
CA HIS A 44 -1.12 10.63 4.95
C HIS A 44 -1.33 9.88 3.61
N ALA A 45 -1.16 8.56 3.59
CA ALA A 45 -1.45 7.75 2.41
C ALA A 45 -2.92 7.86 2.01
N TYR A 46 -3.84 7.78 2.98
CA TYR A 46 -5.28 7.95 2.74
C TYR A 46 -5.61 9.31 2.09
N GLU A 47 -5.13 10.41 2.69
CA GLU A 47 -5.39 11.74 2.13
C GLU A 47 -4.72 11.94 0.76
N ARG A 48 -3.59 11.29 0.50
CA ARG A 48 -2.93 11.30 -0.81
C ARG A 48 -3.73 10.53 -1.86
N ALA A 49 -4.15 9.30 -1.57
CA ALA A 49 -4.97 8.49 -2.47
C ALA A 49 -6.29 9.20 -2.83
N LYS A 50 -6.95 9.78 -1.83
CA LYS A 50 -8.15 10.61 -2.00
C LYS A 50 -7.95 11.78 -2.97
N ARG A 51 -6.80 12.46 -2.91
CA ARG A 51 -6.47 13.56 -3.84
C ARG A 51 -6.20 13.08 -5.25
N ILE A 52 -5.54 11.94 -5.41
CA ILE A 52 -5.26 11.33 -6.72
C ILE A 52 -6.57 11.00 -7.42
N LEU A 53 -7.42 10.18 -6.77
CA LEU A 53 -8.71 9.76 -7.34
C LEU A 53 -9.61 10.94 -7.69
N LYS A 54 -9.65 11.97 -6.83
CA LYS A 54 -10.39 13.20 -7.11
C LYS A 54 -9.83 13.96 -8.32
N SER A 55 -8.52 14.02 -8.47
CA SER A 55 -7.86 14.72 -9.59
C SER A 55 -8.07 13.98 -10.91
N ASP A 56 -8.12 12.66 -10.87
CA ASP A 56 -8.37 11.80 -12.04
C ASP A 56 -9.85 11.71 -12.41
N GLY A 57 -10.73 12.41 -11.67
CA GLY A 57 -12.18 12.39 -11.90
C GLY A 57 -12.83 11.03 -11.61
N MET A 58 -12.14 10.17 -10.87
CA MET A 58 -12.60 8.83 -10.56
C MET A 58 -13.62 8.86 -9.41
N PRO A 59 -14.83 8.30 -9.60
CA PRO A 59 -15.76 8.13 -8.49
C PRO A 59 -15.24 7.04 -7.54
N PHE A 60 -15.18 7.35 -6.25
CA PHE A 60 -14.83 6.39 -5.21
C PHE A 60 -15.68 6.62 -3.96
N GLU A 61 -16.00 5.53 -3.27
CA GLU A 61 -16.62 5.59 -1.95
C GLU A 61 -15.52 5.70 -0.87
N ALA A 62 -15.74 6.54 0.14
CA ALA A 62 -14.76 6.74 1.20
C ALA A 62 -14.45 5.43 1.95
N ASP A 63 -15.46 4.58 2.13
CA ASP A 63 -15.29 3.28 2.79
C ASP A 63 -14.55 2.29 1.89
N ALA A 64 -14.81 2.28 0.58
CA ALA A 64 -14.03 1.47 -0.36
C ALA A 64 -12.54 1.83 -0.36
N LEU A 65 -12.22 3.14 -0.24
CA LEU A 65 -10.84 3.59 -0.11
C LEU A 65 -10.19 3.13 1.21
N ARG A 66 -10.92 3.17 2.32
CA ARG A 66 -10.43 2.69 3.62
C ARG A 66 -10.20 1.19 3.62
N ASP A 67 -11.14 0.44 3.04
CA ASP A 67 -11.08 -1.01 2.95
C ASP A 67 -9.88 -1.45 2.11
N GLU A 68 -9.63 -0.80 0.96
CA GLU A 68 -8.47 -1.12 0.12
C GLU A 68 -7.14 -0.79 0.81
N ILE A 69 -7.04 0.35 1.53
CA ILE A 69 -5.86 0.67 2.35
C ILE A 69 -5.64 -0.41 3.41
N GLY A 70 -6.70 -0.78 4.14
CA GLY A 70 -6.64 -1.82 5.15
C GLY A 70 -6.20 -3.17 4.56
N GLN A 71 -6.71 -3.53 3.39
CA GLN A 71 -6.38 -4.77 2.71
C GLN A 71 -4.90 -4.80 2.28
N GLN A 72 -4.38 -3.72 1.69
CA GLN A 72 -2.97 -3.66 1.29
C GLN A 72 -2.02 -3.64 2.48
N LEU A 73 -2.37 -2.93 3.56
CA LEU A 73 -1.59 -2.93 4.79
C LEU A 73 -1.60 -4.30 5.48
N ALA A 74 -2.75 -4.97 5.53
CA ALA A 74 -2.87 -6.31 6.11
C ALA A 74 -2.12 -7.38 5.30
N GLY A 75 -1.96 -7.17 3.99
CA GLY A 75 -1.17 -8.03 3.12
C GLY A 75 0.35 -7.78 3.17
N ALA A 76 0.80 -6.68 3.78
CA ALA A 76 2.21 -6.35 3.90
C ALA A 76 2.87 -7.07 5.08
N ALA A 77 4.17 -7.32 4.97
CA ALA A 77 4.97 -7.82 6.08
C ALA A 77 5.29 -6.68 7.07
N ASP A 78 5.22 -6.95 8.37
CA ASP A 78 5.50 -5.94 9.39
C ASP A 78 7.01 -5.76 9.61
N GLY A 79 7.51 -4.55 9.29
CA GLY A 79 8.86 -4.09 9.60
C GLY A 79 10.01 -4.73 8.82
N ARG A 80 9.93 -6.02 8.46
CA ARG A 80 10.98 -6.75 7.72
C ARG A 80 10.43 -7.70 6.67
N CYS A 81 11.27 -8.00 5.69
CA CYS A 81 10.97 -9.00 4.68
C CYS A 81 11.15 -10.41 5.25
N PRO A 82 10.11 -11.25 5.30
CA PRO A 82 10.22 -12.62 5.83
C PRO A 82 11.14 -13.52 5.00
N LYS A 83 11.35 -13.20 3.71
CA LYS A 83 12.28 -13.93 2.85
C LYS A 83 13.74 -13.58 3.14
N CYS A 84 14.03 -12.34 3.55
CA CYS A 84 15.36 -11.95 4.02
C CYS A 84 15.67 -12.62 5.36
N ASP A 85 14.73 -12.61 6.32
CA ASP A 85 14.92 -13.20 7.64
C ASP A 85 15.15 -14.73 7.55
N ARG A 86 14.56 -15.40 6.57
CA ARG A 86 14.80 -16.83 6.31
C ARG A 86 16.17 -17.13 5.68
N ALA A 87 16.79 -16.14 5.06
CA ALA A 87 18.04 -16.28 4.33
C ALA A 87 19.28 -15.96 5.18
N GLU A 88 19.13 -15.61 6.47
CA GLU A 88 20.27 -15.62 7.40
C GLU A 88 20.64 -17.09 7.71
N PRO A 89 21.76 -17.63 7.20
CA PRO A 89 22.27 -18.88 7.73
C PRO A 89 22.70 -18.62 9.17
N ALA A 90 22.22 -19.45 10.10
CA ALA A 90 22.73 -19.49 11.47
C ALA A 90 24.26 -19.57 11.43
N GLY A 91 24.92 -18.51 11.89
CA GLY A 91 26.36 -18.49 12.12
C GLY A 91 26.76 -19.35 13.32
#